data_AF-A0AA36GNB0-F1
#
_entry.id   AF-A0AA36GNB0-F1
#
_cell.length_a   1.000
_cell.length_b   1.000
_cell.length_c   1.000
_cell.angle_alpha   90.00
_cell.angle_beta   90.00
_cell.angle_gamma   90.00
#
_symmetry.space_group_name_H-M   'P 1'
#
loop_
_entity.id
_entity.type
_entity.pdbx_description
1 polymer ?
#
loop_
_entity_poly.entity_id
_entity_poly.type
_entity_poly.pdbx_seq_one_letter_code
_entity_poly.pdbx_strand_id
1 'polypeptide(L)'
;MDHCTSTCEKSLKEVLYGADFVCARGLLKRVAHSPYKNKLVELKVTNYRREDKDNKEWFLQSYFMGITDIYACYDERGVVKKVKPLLVKNLCEASEVDVCMNLLYKVLNKIKSMLEHDGNVCTIEHVEGSREAKICLVASTDMFSSEFKKQYEVE
;
A
#
# COMPACT_ATOMS: atom_id res chain seq x y z
N MET A 1 -2.97 36.36 22.45
CA MET A 1 -2.72 35.19 23.34
C MET A 1 -2.68 33.99 22.43
N ASP A 2 -1.46 33.53 22.13
CA ASP A 2 -1.18 32.51 21.13
C ASP A 2 -1.66 31.14 21.61
N HIS A 3 -2.47 30.47 20.77
CA HIS A 3 -2.78 29.05 20.96
C HIS A 3 -1.57 28.22 20.57
N CYS A 4 -0.74 27.89 21.57
CA CYS A 4 0.31 26.90 21.45
C CYS A 4 -0.34 25.51 21.29
N THR A 5 -0.46 25.02 20.06
CA THR A 5 -0.77 23.61 19.79
C THR A 5 0.49 22.79 20.01
N SER A 6 0.78 22.42 21.27
CA SER A 6 1.83 21.45 21.56
C SER A 6 1.38 20.07 21.07
N THR A 7 1.79 19.70 19.86
CA THR A 7 1.75 18.30 19.43
C THR A 7 2.69 17.52 20.36
N CYS A 8 2.13 16.72 21.27
CA CYS A 8 2.89 15.84 22.14
C CYS A 8 3.62 14.80 21.27
N GLU A 9 4.92 15.01 21.05
CA GLU A 9 5.77 14.07 20.33
C GLU A 9 5.92 12.79 21.19
N LYS A 10 5.24 11.72 20.79
CA LYS A 10 5.43 10.40 21.39
C LYS A 10 6.81 9.86 21.02
N SER A 11 7.49 9.22 21.96
CA SER A 11 8.79 8.59 21.71
C SER A 11 8.65 7.38 20.77
N LEU A 12 9.70 7.08 19.99
CA LEU A 12 9.76 5.88 19.15
C LEU A 12 9.43 4.60 19.94
N LYS A 13 9.91 4.51 21.18
CA LYS A 13 9.68 3.35 22.05
C LYS A 13 8.20 3.17 22.36
N GLU A 14 7.45 4.24 22.59
CA GLU A 14 6.01 4.19 22.85
C GLU A 14 5.21 3.85 21.60
N VAL A 15 5.64 4.31 20.43
CA VAL A 15 4.91 4.02 19.19
C VAL A 15 5.19 2.61 18.69
N LEU A 16 6.39 2.08 18.90
CA LEU A 16 6.80 0.74 18.44
C LEU A 16 6.43 -0.37 19.43
N TYR A 17 5.96 -0.05 20.64
CA TYR A 17 5.61 -1.05 21.64
C TYR A 17 4.46 -1.94 21.15
N GLY A 18 4.73 -3.24 20.99
CA GLY A 18 3.75 -4.23 20.53
C GLY A 18 3.36 -4.12 19.06
N ALA A 19 4.16 -3.41 18.25
CA ALA A 19 3.93 -3.31 16.81
C ALA A 19 4.62 -4.45 16.04
N ASP A 20 3.97 -4.93 14.98
CA ASP A 20 4.62 -5.75 13.97
C ASP A 20 5.13 -4.87 12.82
N PHE A 21 6.29 -5.25 12.30
CA PHE A 21 6.97 -4.50 11.25
C PHE A 21 6.67 -5.09 9.89
N VAL A 22 6.24 -4.23 8.97
CA VAL A 22 6.18 -4.55 7.56
C VAL A 22 7.34 -3.84 6.86
N CYS A 23 8.31 -4.61 6.40
CA CYS A 23 9.37 -4.13 5.51
C CYS A 23 9.01 -4.51 4.08
N ALA A 24 8.56 -3.53 3.30
CA ALA A 24 8.23 -3.72 1.89
C ALA A 24 9.36 -3.22 1.00
N ARG A 25 10.06 -4.16 0.35
CA ARG A 25 11.01 -3.88 -0.75
C ARG A 25 10.43 -4.48 -2.04
N GLY A 26 9.60 -3.71 -2.75
CA GLY A 26 8.96 -4.12 -4.03
C GLY A 26 7.43 -3.95 -4.05
N LEU A 27 6.80 -4.36 -5.16
CA LEU A 27 5.33 -4.47 -5.28
C LEU A 27 4.79 -5.46 -4.24
N LEU A 28 3.62 -5.19 -3.68
CA LEU A 28 3.02 -5.93 -2.58
C LEU A 28 2.84 -7.43 -2.93
N LYS A 29 3.68 -8.30 -2.36
CA LYS A 29 3.62 -9.77 -2.61
C LYS A 29 3.05 -10.59 -1.46
N ARG A 30 2.81 -9.99 -0.28
CA ARG A 30 2.29 -10.69 0.91
C ARG A 30 1.43 -9.75 1.76
N VAL A 31 0.28 -10.25 2.20
CA VAL A 31 -0.55 -9.62 3.23
C VAL A 31 0.01 -10.04 4.58
N ALA A 32 0.45 -9.08 5.40
CA ALA A 32 0.93 -9.34 6.76
C ALA A 32 -0.25 -9.35 7.74
N HIS A 33 -0.25 -10.29 8.68
CA HIS A 33 -1.20 -10.34 9.80
C HIS A 33 -0.42 -10.26 11.10
N SER A 34 -0.78 -9.29 11.95
CA SER A 34 -0.16 -9.08 13.26
C SER A 34 -0.87 -9.94 14.32
N PRO A 35 -0.15 -10.78 15.10
CA PRO A 35 -0.73 -11.45 16.26
C PRO A 35 -1.01 -10.50 17.44
N TYR A 36 -0.51 -9.26 17.40
CA TYR A 36 -0.77 -8.23 18.40
C TYR A 36 -1.94 -7.33 17.96
N LYS A 37 -2.60 -6.66 18.91
CA LYS A 37 -3.81 -5.85 18.70
C LYS A 37 -3.61 -4.69 17.70
N ASN A 38 -3.62 -5.02 16.40
CA ASN A 38 -3.90 -4.14 15.27
C ASN A 38 -2.93 -2.97 15.08
N LYS A 39 -1.63 -3.13 15.34
CA LYS A 39 -0.66 -2.06 15.06
C LYS A 39 0.46 -2.54 14.14
N LEU A 40 0.20 -2.45 12.85
CA LEU A 40 1.23 -2.55 11.82
C LEU A 40 1.90 -1.19 11.65
N VAL A 41 3.23 -1.22 11.57
CA VAL A 41 4.05 -0.03 11.29
C VAL A 41 4.92 -0.32 10.08
N GLU A 42 5.07 0.67 9.20
CA GLU A 42 5.91 0.55 8.02
C GLU A 42 7.25 1.27 8.20
N LEU A 43 8.34 0.63 7.77
CA LEU A 43 9.67 1.23 7.75
C LEU A 43 10.06 1.57 6.32
N LYS A 44 10.47 2.80 6.07
CA LYS A 44 10.97 3.25 4.76
C LYS A 44 12.36 3.83 4.91
N VAL A 45 13.22 3.57 3.91
CA VAL A 45 14.54 4.21 3.80
C VAL A 45 14.51 5.13 2.59
N THR A 46 15.01 6.35 2.75
CA THR A 46 15.08 7.34 1.68
C THR A 46 16.34 8.19 1.82
N ASN A 47 16.71 8.87 0.75
CA ASN A 47 17.86 9.77 0.74
C ASN A 47 17.60 10.99 1.65
N TYR A 48 18.59 11.40 2.43
CA TYR A 48 18.53 12.55 3.33
C TYR A 48 18.11 13.87 2.67
N ARG A 49 18.35 14.02 1.38
CA ARG A 49 17.99 15.23 0.63
C ARG A 49 16.56 15.23 0.07
N ARG A 50 15.83 14.13 0.21
CA ARG A 50 14.47 14.00 -0.36
C ARG A 50 13.44 14.63 0.59
N GLU A 51 12.46 15.32 0.02
CA GLU A 51 11.29 15.80 0.76
C GLU A 51 10.27 14.67 0.99
N ASP A 52 9.55 14.78 2.10
CA ASP A 52 8.62 13.74 2.60
C ASP A 52 7.21 13.88 2.02
N LYS A 53 6.93 15.04 1.43
CA LYS A 53 5.59 15.40 0.97
C LYS A 53 5.28 14.69 -0.34
N ASP A 54 4.00 14.41 -0.53
CA ASP A 54 3.42 13.91 -1.79
C ASP A 54 3.96 12.56 -2.25
N ASN A 55 4.27 11.68 -1.29
CA ASN A 55 4.71 10.32 -1.59
C ASN A 55 3.51 9.37 -1.74
N LYS A 56 2.86 9.45 -2.90
CA LYS A 56 1.64 8.70 -3.26
C LYS A 56 1.83 7.19 -3.19
N GLU A 57 3.01 6.68 -3.51
CA GLU A 57 3.32 5.25 -3.44
C GLU A 57 3.27 4.76 -1.98
N TRP A 58 3.95 5.48 -1.09
CA TRP A 58 3.93 5.15 0.35
C TRP A 58 2.53 5.29 0.91
N PHE A 59 1.81 6.34 0.53
CA PHE A 59 0.41 6.51 0.90
C PHE A 59 -0.45 5.32 0.50
N LEU A 60 -0.51 4.98 -0.80
CA LEU A 60 -1.39 3.92 -1.32
C LEU A 60 -1.05 2.56 -0.69
N GLN A 61 0.24 2.24 -0.60
CA GLN A 61 0.70 0.97 -0.04
C GLN A 61 0.30 0.82 1.44
N SER A 62 0.56 1.84 2.26
CA SER A 62 0.21 1.80 3.67
C SER A 62 -1.31 1.87 3.89
N TYR A 63 -2.02 2.69 3.11
CA TYR A 63 -3.47 2.87 3.19
C TYR A 63 -4.23 1.56 2.93
N PHE A 64 -3.89 0.82 1.87
CA PHE A 64 -4.55 -0.47 1.58
C PHE A 64 -4.25 -1.57 2.60
N MET A 65 -3.18 -1.42 3.39
CA MET A 65 -2.84 -2.33 4.48
C MET A 65 -3.36 -1.89 5.84
N GLY A 66 -4.08 -0.76 5.92
CA GLY A 66 -4.56 -0.20 7.18
C GLY A 66 -3.44 0.29 8.10
N ILE A 67 -2.26 0.59 7.55
CA ILE A 67 -1.12 1.12 8.30
C ILE A 67 -1.31 2.63 8.46
N THR A 68 -1.16 3.14 9.68
CA THR A 68 -1.33 4.58 9.99
C THR A 68 -0.02 5.34 10.15
N ASP A 69 1.05 4.63 10.52
CA ASP A 69 2.33 5.19 10.92
C ASP A 69 3.46 4.62 10.06
N ILE A 70 4.25 5.51 9.45
CA ILE A 70 5.49 5.18 8.74
C ILE A 70 6.67 5.78 9.51
N TYR A 71 7.74 5.01 9.67
CA TYR A 71 9.04 5.54 10.08
C TYR A 71 9.96 5.66 8.88
N ALA A 72 10.22 6.90 8.49
CA ALA A 72 11.17 7.21 7.44
C ALA A 72 12.57 7.40 8.02
N CYS A 73 13.48 6.53 7.60
CA CYS A 73 14.90 6.61 7.85
C CYS A 73 15.57 7.35 6.69
N TYR A 74 16.24 8.46 7.00
CA TYR A 74 16.96 9.28 6.04
C TYR A 74 18.42 8.90 6.09
N ASP A 75 18.89 8.25 5.04
CA ASP A 75 20.29 7.88 4.90
C ASP A 75 21.07 8.91 4.10
N GLU A 76 22.34 9.06 4.47
CA GLU A 76 23.34 9.67 3.62
C GLU A 76 24.50 8.68 3.49
N ARG A 77 24.67 8.13 2.27
CA ARG A 77 25.71 7.13 1.95
C ARG A 77 25.60 5.86 2.81
N GLY A 78 24.37 5.39 3.03
CA GLY A 78 24.11 4.17 3.80
C GLY A 78 24.22 4.33 5.32
N VAL A 79 24.43 5.56 5.82
CA VAL A 79 24.42 5.88 7.25
C VAL A 79 23.13 6.64 7.57
N VAL A 80 22.33 6.13 8.50
CA VAL A 80 21.11 6.81 8.96
C VAL A 80 21.49 8.11 9.68
N LYS A 81 21.01 9.24 9.16
CA LYS A 81 21.23 10.57 9.74
C LYS A 81 20.04 11.06 10.56
N LYS A 82 18.84 10.63 10.19
CA LYS A 82 17.58 11.07 10.81
C LYS A 82 16.53 9.98 10.69
N VAL A 83 15.66 9.89 11.70
CA VAL A 83 14.43 9.09 11.65
C VAL A 83 13.27 10.04 11.93
N LYS A 84 12.19 9.94 11.15
CA LYS A 84 11.00 10.77 11.32
C LYS A 84 9.73 9.91 11.29
N PRO A 85 8.82 10.06 12.28
CA PRO A 85 7.47 9.53 12.16
C PRO A 85 6.67 10.33 11.13
N LEU A 86 6.01 9.63 10.23
CA LEU A 86 5.09 10.20 9.24
C LEU A 86 3.72 9.54 9.41
N LEU A 87 2.68 10.36 9.48
CA LEU A 87 1.30 9.88 9.47
C LEU A 87 0.86 9.69 8.03
N VAL A 88 0.30 8.53 7.70
CA VAL A 88 -0.12 8.19 6.32
C VAL A 88 -1.10 9.23 5.76
N LYS A 89 -2.03 9.71 6.58
CA LYS A 89 -3.00 10.76 6.19
C LYS A 89 -2.36 12.10 5.77
N ASN A 90 -1.09 12.33 6.10
CA ASN A 90 -0.37 13.56 5.77
C ASN A 90 0.53 13.39 4.52
N LEU A 91 0.55 12.22 3.88
CA LEU A 91 1.41 11.92 2.72
C LEU A 91 0.77 12.25 1.37
N CYS A 92 -0.54 12.49 1.34
CA CYS A 92 -1.31 12.74 0.13
C CYS A 92 -2.47 13.69 0.44
N GLU A 93 -2.80 14.60 -0.47
CA GLU A 93 -3.95 15.49 -0.30
C GLU A 93 -5.27 14.72 -0.49
N ALA A 94 -6.30 15.11 0.27
CA ALA A 94 -7.60 14.42 0.21
C ALA A 94 -8.21 14.37 -1.20
N SER A 95 -8.07 15.46 -1.96
CA SER A 95 -8.51 15.56 -3.36
C SER A 95 -7.86 14.51 -4.26
N GLU A 96 -6.56 14.25 -4.06
CA GLU A 96 -5.82 13.25 -4.83
C GLU A 96 -6.21 11.82 -4.41
N VAL A 97 -6.44 11.60 -3.12
CA VAL A 97 -6.96 10.32 -2.60
C VAL A 97 -8.30 10.00 -3.24
N ASP A 98 -9.23 10.96 -3.30
CA ASP A 98 -10.56 10.77 -3.88
C ASP A 98 -10.47 10.39 -5.37
N VAL A 99 -9.59 11.05 -6.14
CA VAL A 99 -9.36 10.71 -7.55
C VAL A 99 -8.86 9.26 -7.69
N CYS A 100 -7.85 8.87 -6.89
CA CYS A 100 -7.31 7.51 -6.92
C CYS A 100 -8.35 6.45 -6.52
N MET A 101 -9.11 6.68 -5.46
CA MET A 101 -10.12 5.73 -4.96
C MET A 101 -11.30 5.59 -5.93
N ASN A 102 -11.74 6.69 -6.54
CA ASN A 102 -12.78 6.66 -7.56
C ASN A 102 -12.35 5.90 -8.82
N LEU A 103 -11.10 6.07 -9.25
CA LEU A 103 -10.54 5.29 -10.36
C LEU A 103 -10.49 3.80 -10.00
N LEU A 104 -9.96 3.45 -8.82
CA LEU A 104 -9.89 2.07 -8.36
C LEU A 104 -11.28 1.43 -8.30
N TYR A 105 -12.26 2.13 -7.74
CA TYR A 105 -13.65 1.66 -7.66
C TYR A 105 -14.23 1.36 -9.05
N LYS A 106 -14.01 2.24 -10.04
CA LYS A 106 -14.45 2.03 -11.42
C LYS A 106 -13.80 0.79 -12.04
N VAL A 107 -12.49 0.61 -11.85
CA VAL A 107 -11.75 -0.55 -12.37
C VAL A 107 -12.27 -1.84 -11.72
N LEU A 108 -12.36 -1.88 -10.39
CA LEU A 108 -12.82 -3.05 -9.64
C LEU A 108 -14.26 -3.44 -10.01
N ASN A 109 -15.16 -2.47 -10.19
CA ASN A 109 -16.53 -2.76 -10.64
C ASN A 109 -16.58 -3.31 -12.07
N LYS A 110 -15.73 -2.80 -12.96
CA LYS A 110 -15.65 -3.34 -14.32
C LYS A 110 -15.18 -4.79 -14.30
N ILE A 111 -14.12 -5.10 -13.55
CA ILE A 111 -13.63 -6.47 -13.36
C ILE A 111 -14.73 -7.36 -12.78
N LYS A 112 -15.38 -6.91 -11.70
CA LYS A 112 -16.49 -7.63 -11.05
C LYS A 112 -17.58 -7.99 -12.05
N SER A 113 -18.03 -7.01 -12.86
CA SER A 113 -19.07 -7.26 -13.88
C SER A 113 -18.66 -8.30 -14.91
N MET A 114 -17.37 -8.34 -15.30
CA MET A 114 -16.86 -9.33 -16.25
C MET A 114 -16.78 -10.72 -15.63
N LEU A 115 -16.31 -10.81 -14.38
CA LEU A 115 -16.22 -12.09 -13.65
C LEU A 115 -17.59 -12.68 -13.33
N GLU A 116 -18.57 -11.87 -12.94
CA GLU A 116 -19.92 -12.34 -12.58
C GLU A 116 -20.72 -12.86 -13.78
N HIS A 117 -20.47 -12.33 -14.98
CA HIS A 117 -21.24 -12.69 -16.18
C HIS A 117 -20.56 -13.75 -17.04
N ASP A 118 -19.24 -13.66 -17.21
CA ASP A 118 -18.54 -14.50 -18.19
C ASP A 118 -17.72 -15.62 -17.54
N GLY A 119 -17.39 -15.52 -16.24
CA GLY A 119 -16.49 -16.46 -15.55
C GLY A 119 -15.07 -16.54 -16.12
N ASN A 120 -14.75 -15.68 -17.10
CA ASN A 120 -13.51 -15.74 -17.87
C ASN A 120 -12.36 -15.07 -17.11
N VAL A 121 -11.18 -15.69 -17.20
CA VAL A 121 -9.94 -15.09 -16.71
C VAL A 121 -9.65 -13.83 -17.52
N CYS A 122 -9.26 -12.74 -16.85
CA CYS A 122 -8.85 -11.51 -17.49
C CYS A 122 -7.52 -10.98 -16.95
N THR A 123 -6.73 -10.35 -17.81
CA THR A 123 -5.58 -9.53 -17.45
C THR A 123 -5.93 -8.06 -17.54
N ILE A 124 -5.24 -7.24 -16.75
CA ILE A 124 -5.29 -5.78 -16.85
C ILE A 124 -3.92 -5.33 -17.32
N GLU A 125 -3.87 -4.71 -18.47
CA GLU A 125 -2.65 -4.26 -19.12
C GLU A 125 -2.63 -2.75 -19.19
N HIS A 126 -1.55 -2.15 -18.72
CA HIS A 126 -1.28 -0.74 -18.96
C HIS A 126 -0.82 -0.58 -20.40
N VAL A 127 -1.50 0.24 -21.19
CA VAL A 127 -1.12 0.48 -22.58
C VAL A 127 0.10 1.41 -22.58
N GLU A 128 1.24 0.90 -23.09
CA GLU A 128 2.47 1.67 -23.14
C GLU A 128 2.29 2.99 -23.91
N GLY A 129 2.78 4.10 -23.35
CA GLY A 129 2.59 5.43 -23.92
C GLY A 129 1.20 6.04 -23.76
N SER A 130 0.25 5.32 -23.17
CA SER A 130 -1.12 5.80 -22.88
C SER A 130 -1.34 5.95 -21.38
N ARG A 131 -2.42 6.66 -21.00
CA ARG A 131 -2.95 6.70 -19.63
C ARG A 131 -4.10 5.70 -19.43
N GLU A 132 -4.29 4.80 -20.39
CA GLU A 132 -5.37 3.84 -20.41
C GLU A 132 -4.91 2.47 -19.91
N ALA A 133 -5.80 1.81 -19.18
CA ALA A 133 -5.69 0.40 -18.86
C ALA A 133 -6.70 -0.37 -19.70
N LYS A 134 -6.26 -1.46 -20.33
CA LYS A 134 -7.10 -2.36 -21.09
C LYS A 134 -7.34 -3.63 -20.28
N ILE A 135 -8.56 -4.14 -20.31
CA ILE A 135 -8.89 -5.46 -19.78
C ILE A 135 -8.91 -6.43 -20.95
N CYS A 136 -8.06 -7.44 -20.91
CA CYS A 136 -7.91 -8.46 -21.95
C CYS A 136 -8.43 -9.80 -21.41
N LEU A 137 -9.25 -10.50 -22.18
CA LEU A 137 -9.63 -11.88 -21.86
C LEU A 137 -8.47 -12.80 -22.19
N VAL A 138 -8.21 -13.78 -21.32
CA VAL A 138 -7.16 -14.78 -21.51
C VAL A 138 -7.78 -16.17 -21.58
N ALA A 139 -7.31 -16.98 -22.53
CA ALA A 139 -7.88 -18.29 -22.81
C ALA A 139 -7.74 -19.27 -21.63
N SER A 140 -6.65 -19.17 -20.85
CA SER A 140 -6.50 -19.79 -19.55
C SER A 140 -5.23 -19.26 -18.89
N THR A 141 -5.22 -19.18 -17.56
CA THR A 141 -4.01 -18.98 -16.78
C THR A 141 -4.16 -19.83 -15.53
N ASP A 142 -3.24 -20.77 -15.32
CA ASP A 142 -3.28 -21.59 -14.11
C ASP A 142 -2.70 -20.79 -12.95
N MET A 143 -3.57 -20.13 -12.20
CA MET A 143 -3.21 -19.34 -11.01
C MET A 143 -3.27 -20.17 -9.72
N PHE A 144 -3.86 -21.37 -9.76
CA PHE A 144 -4.14 -22.16 -8.57
C PHE A 144 -3.09 -23.26 -8.38
N SER A 145 -2.63 -23.45 -7.15
CA SER A 145 -1.73 -24.56 -6.85
C SER A 145 -2.46 -25.89 -6.93
N SER A 146 -1.71 -26.99 -7.13
CA SER A 146 -2.27 -28.34 -7.14
C SER A 146 -3.01 -28.67 -5.84
N GLU A 147 -2.54 -28.18 -4.70
CA GLU A 147 -3.18 -28.34 -3.40
C GLU A 147 -4.52 -27.61 -3.34
N PHE A 148 -4.57 -26.36 -3.85
CA PHE A 148 -5.81 -25.59 -3.91
C PHE A 148 -6.85 -26.29 -4.78
N LYS A 149 -6.46 -26.69 -6.00
CA LYS A 149 -7.32 -27.43 -6.93
C LYS A 149 -7.91 -28.69 -6.32
N LYS A 150 -7.07 -29.48 -5.65
CA LYS A 150 -7.49 -30.70 -4.94
C LYS A 150 -8.45 -30.41 -3.80
N GLN A 151 -8.23 -29.34 -3.05
CA GLN A 151 -9.07 -28.99 -1.88
C GLN A 151 -10.46 -28.50 -2.29
N TYR A 152 -10.56 -27.76 -3.40
CA TYR A 152 -11.80 -27.11 -3.83
C TYR A 152 -12.44 -27.75 -5.07
N GLU A 153 -11.96 -28.92 -5.49
CA GLU A 153 -12.49 -29.68 -6.64
C GLU A 153 -12.52 -28.85 -7.94
N VAL A 154 -11.48 -28.04 -8.15
CA VAL A 154 -11.29 -27.24 -9.37
C VAL A 154 -10.30 -27.97 -10.28
N GLU A 155 -10.71 -28.32 -11.50
CA GLU A 155 -9.86 -28.95 -12.54
C GLU A 155 -8.76 -28.00 -13.07
#